data_AF-A0A1V9YJ43-F1
#
_entry.id   AF-A0A1V9YJ43-F1
#
_cell.length_a   1.000
_cell.length_b   1.000
_cell.length_c   1.000
_cell.angle_alpha   90.00
_cell.angle_beta   90.00
_cell.angle_gamma   90.00
#
_symmetry.space_group_name_H-M   'P 1'
#
loop_
_entity.id
_entity.type
_entity.pdbx_description
1 polymer ?
#
loop_
_entity_poly.entity_id
_entity_poly.type
_entity_poly.pdbx_seq_one_letter_code
_entity_poly.pdbx_strand_id
1 'polypeptide(L)'
;MPVWLTTHPLLLSEDQQCLSRLANNPAMRRWCLHGASNGLWCLADVAPGGAPWPPRSVFLSRMSVGNPEARVELDATGTLQLAPVYRSGMVYNHLQRLHERVVANASATSPAEPTSPPTLHAYWARVKDQLRPFEEWPKAMVVALARHAPVLNVEHPMTTATRATPDAISTYVRMVRQVLRQLPPVQADVWQRLLYRMLPVNCRFAYLQVTRPDAICCAYKCGAVETDLHAFTTCPKIHPIWAFHARAWRVYGVDFAWTRVTTRLDTFTVNDRGVPDKQAIQVLWHLLTAAVIHLIWTHHNKVQYEDHGELPTTAWEELTYLAWMASVRRWLRLQPIDCPVRRSAMRVANVLRWQTSYLPLRAKYPHVLQLQPTSRAG
;
A
#
# COMPACT_ATOMS: atom_id res chain seq x y z
N MET A 1 -11.28 -19.61 -2.60
CA MET A 1 -12.36 -18.66 -2.22
C MET A 1 -13.52 -19.51 -1.70
N PRO A 2 -14.09 -19.20 -0.52
CA PRO A 2 -15.20 -19.98 0.02
C PRO A 2 -16.43 -19.95 -0.91
N VAL A 3 -17.19 -21.04 -0.94
CA VAL A 3 -18.38 -21.20 -1.81
C VAL A 3 -19.43 -20.09 -1.65
N TRP A 4 -19.49 -19.40 -0.50
CA TRP A 4 -20.42 -18.29 -0.28
C TRP A 4 -19.97 -16.92 -0.82
N LEU A 5 -18.72 -16.77 -1.30
CA LEU A 5 -18.22 -15.52 -1.88
C LEU A 5 -18.08 -15.58 -3.40
N THR A 6 -18.44 -16.71 -4.02
CA THR A 6 -18.37 -16.89 -5.46
C THR A 6 -19.60 -16.33 -6.19
N THR A 7 -19.36 -15.80 -7.38
CA THR A 7 -20.39 -15.40 -8.34
C THR A 7 -20.30 -16.23 -9.62
N HIS A 8 -19.62 -17.37 -9.58
CA HIS A 8 -19.41 -18.21 -10.76
C HIS A 8 -20.75 -18.78 -11.27
N PRO A 9 -21.02 -18.78 -12.59
CA PRO A 9 -22.31 -19.22 -13.15
C PRO A 9 -22.78 -20.61 -12.70
N LEU A 10 -21.86 -21.58 -12.59
CA LEU A 10 -22.16 -22.95 -12.11
C LEU A 10 -22.62 -23.02 -10.65
N LEU A 11 -22.40 -21.96 -9.87
CA LEU A 11 -22.72 -21.88 -8.45
C LEU A 11 -23.87 -20.89 -8.20
N LEU A 12 -24.56 -20.45 -9.27
CA LEU A 12 -25.79 -19.67 -9.17
C LEU A 12 -27.00 -20.58 -9.06
N SER A 13 -28.04 -20.17 -8.33
CA SER A 13 -29.35 -20.83 -8.43
C SER A 13 -29.96 -20.64 -9.83
N GLU A 14 -31.04 -21.36 -10.11
CA GLU A 14 -31.82 -21.21 -11.35
C GLU A 14 -32.23 -19.75 -11.60
N ASP A 15 -32.61 -19.03 -10.53
CA ASP A 15 -32.93 -17.60 -10.55
C ASP A 15 -31.71 -16.64 -10.62
N GLN A 16 -30.54 -17.14 -11.02
CA GLN A 16 -29.28 -16.36 -11.09
C GLN A 16 -28.86 -15.71 -9.75
N GLN A 17 -29.27 -16.27 -8.61
CA GLN A 17 -28.87 -15.79 -7.29
C GLN A 17 -27.61 -16.52 -6.82
N CYS A 18 -26.70 -15.78 -6.17
CA CYS A 18 -25.51 -16.33 -5.53
C CYS A 18 -25.62 -16.26 -4.01
N LEU A 19 -24.91 -17.14 -3.31
CA LEU A 19 -24.82 -17.13 -1.86
C LEU A 19 -24.32 -15.81 -1.28
N SER A 20 -23.50 -15.05 -2.02
CA SER A 20 -23.02 -13.74 -1.57
C SER A 20 -24.12 -12.69 -1.46
N ARG A 21 -25.23 -12.83 -2.22
CA ARG A 21 -26.45 -12.02 -2.04
C ARG A 21 -27.30 -12.49 -0.87
N LEU A 22 -27.31 -13.79 -0.56
CA LEU A 22 -27.98 -14.33 0.62
C LEU A 22 -27.23 -13.95 1.91
N ALA A 23 -25.90 -13.84 1.83
CA ALA A 23 -25.02 -13.29 2.86
C ALA A 23 -24.85 -11.77 2.73
N ASN A 24 -25.95 -11.02 2.62
CA ASN A 24 -25.92 -9.56 2.49
C ASN A 24 -25.79 -8.82 3.84
N ASN A 25 -26.11 -9.47 4.96
CA ASN A 25 -26.01 -8.87 6.29
C ASN A 25 -24.64 -9.17 6.94
N PRO A 26 -24.00 -8.20 7.65
CA PRO A 26 -22.76 -8.41 8.40
C PRO A 26 -22.75 -9.63 9.33
N ALA A 27 -23.84 -9.96 10.02
CA ALA A 27 -23.94 -11.12 10.89
C ALA A 27 -23.86 -12.44 10.09
N MET A 28 -24.54 -12.51 8.94
CA MET A 28 -24.49 -13.67 8.05
C MET A 28 -23.11 -13.85 7.42
N ARG A 29 -22.47 -12.74 7.00
CA ARG A 29 -21.10 -12.80 6.45
C ARG A 29 -20.10 -13.31 7.45
N ARG A 30 -20.15 -12.82 8.69
CA ARG A 30 -19.29 -13.29 9.78
C ARG A 30 -19.52 -14.77 10.07
N TRP A 31 -20.78 -15.21 10.14
CA TRP A 31 -21.12 -16.61 10.32
C TRP A 31 -20.60 -17.50 9.19
N CYS A 32 -20.75 -17.09 7.93
CA CYS A 32 -20.18 -17.83 6.81
C CYS A 32 -18.64 -17.89 6.88
N LEU A 33 -17.96 -16.76 7.12
CA LEU A 33 -16.50 -16.73 7.25
C LEU A 33 -16.00 -17.64 8.38
N HIS A 34 -16.74 -17.72 9.49
CA HIS A 34 -16.45 -18.65 10.58
C HIS A 34 -16.57 -20.12 10.13
N GLY A 35 -17.60 -20.44 9.34
CA GLY A 35 -17.71 -21.74 8.67
C GLY A 35 -16.48 -22.11 7.81
N ALA A 36 -15.84 -21.14 7.13
CA ALA A 36 -14.60 -21.42 6.38
C ALA A 36 -13.44 -21.70 7.32
N SER A 37 -13.32 -20.99 8.45
CA SER A 37 -12.30 -21.34 9.45
C SER A 37 -12.50 -22.73 10.04
N ASN A 38 -13.74 -23.25 10.02
CA ASN A 38 -14.06 -24.63 10.39
C ASN A 38 -13.80 -25.65 9.26
N GLY A 39 -13.19 -25.24 8.14
CA GLY A 39 -12.79 -26.11 7.05
C GLY A 39 -13.83 -26.32 5.95
N LEU A 40 -14.96 -25.60 5.97
CA LEU A 40 -16.03 -25.76 4.97
C LEU A 40 -15.83 -24.79 3.80
N TRP A 41 -14.95 -25.08 2.85
CA TRP A 41 -14.63 -24.13 1.76
C TRP A 41 -15.44 -24.37 0.49
N CYS A 42 -15.79 -25.62 0.21
CA CYS A 42 -16.51 -26.05 -0.99
C CYS A 42 -17.65 -27.03 -0.67
N LEU A 43 -18.44 -27.41 -1.68
CA LEU A 43 -19.53 -28.39 -1.52
C LEU A 43 -19.00 -29.76 -1.05
N ALA A 44 -17.81 -30.15 -1.51
CA ALA A 44 -17.19 -31.42 -1.12
C ALA A 44 -16.76 -31.42 0.36
N ASP A 45 -16.45 -30.28 0.96
CA ASP A 45 -16.12 -30.22 2.40
C ASP A 45 -17.38 -30.42 3.27
N VAL A 46 -18.55 -30.08 2.72
CA VAL A 46 -19.86 -30.29 3.38
C VAL A 46 -20.31 -31.74 3.23
N ALA A 47 -20.13 -32.31 2.03
CA ALA A 47 -20.49 -33.68 1.67
C ALA A 47 -19.29 -34.41 1.01
N PRO A 48 -18.31 -34.87 1.81
CA PRO A 48 -17.09 -35.47 1.28
C PRO A 48 -17.34 -36.81 0.61
N GLY A 49 -16.69 -37.03 -0.54
CA GLY A 49 -16.66 -38.35 -1.21
C GLY A 49 -18.02 -38.90 -1.67
N GLY A 50 -19.00 -38.03 -1.94
CA GLY A 50 -20.35 -38.47 -2.33
C GLY A 50 -21.22 -38.91 -1.15
N ALA A 51 -20.82 -38.60 0.09
CA ALA A 51 -21.67 -38.76 1.26
C ALA A 51 -23.01 -38.02 1.08
N PRO A 52 -24.11 -38.52 1.70
CA PRO A 52 -25.39 -37.82 1.66
C PRO A 52 -25.25 -36.42 2.25
N TRP A 53 -25.98 -35.47 1.67
CA TRP A 53 -25.98 -34.09 2.15
C TRP A 53 -26.41 -34.05 3.62
N PRO A 54 -25.64 -33.40 4.52
CA PRO A 54 -25.88 -33.48 5.95
C PRO A 54 -27.22 -32.82 6.32
N PRO A 55 -27.93 -33.31 7.34
CA PRO A 55 -29.14 -32.65 7.84
C PRO A 55 -28.86 -31.20 8.25
N ARG A 56 -29.90 -30.35 8.14
CA ARG A 56 -29.80 -28.92 8.45
C ARG A 56 -29.20 -28.62 9.83
N SER A 57 -29.59 -29.37 10.86
CA SER A 57 -29.06 -29.21 12.22
C SER A 57 -27.56 -29.47 12.31
N VAL A 58 -27.07 -30.52 11.63
CA VAL A 58 -25.65 -30.88 11.57
C VAL A 58 -24.85 -29.83 10.83
N PHE A 59 -25.36 -29.35 9.69
CA PHE A 59 -24.73 -28.27 8.93
C PHE A 59 -24.62 -26.98 9.75
N LEU A 60 -25.71 -26.55 10.38
CA LEU A 60 -25.73 -25.33 11.20
C LEU A 60 -24.79 -25.44 12.41
N SER A 61 -24.73 -26.61 13.04
CA SER A 61 -23.77 -26.89 14.11
C SER A 61 -22.34 -26.75 13.61
N ARG A 62 -21.95 -27.43 12.52
CA ARG A 62 -20.60 -27.34 11.94
C ARG A 62 -20.19 -25.90 11.56
N MET A 63 -21.14 -25.11 11.05
CA MET A 63 -20.92 -23.70 10.71
C MET A 63 -20.76 -22.78 11.93
N SER A 64 -21.19 -23.23 13.12
CA SER A 64 -21.26 -22.40 14.34
C SER A 64 -20.37 -22.91 15.48
N VAL A 65 -19.76 -24.08 15.34
CA VAL A 65 -18.83 -24.66 16.32
C VAL A 65 -17.70 -23.68 16.58
N GLY A 66 -17.48 -23.31 17.85
CA GLY A 66 -16.41 -22.39 18.24
C GLY A 66 -16.60 -20.94 17.80
N ASN A 67 -17.82 -20.55 17.39
CA ASN A 67 -18.11 -19.16 17.04
C ASN A 67 -18.36 -18.32 18.31
N PRO A 68 -17.48 -17.35 18.65
CA PRO A 68 -17.63 -16.53 19.86
C PRO A 68 -18.84 -15.59 19.80
N GLU A 69 -19.38 -15.34 18.60
CA GLU A 69 -20.54 -14.48 18.37
C GLU A 69 -21.85 -15.27 18.28
N ALA A 70 -21.81 -16.59 18.56
CA ALA A 70 -22.98 -17.44 18.56
C ALA A 70 -23.94 -17.03 19.69
N ARG A 71 -25.18 -16.73 19.31
CA ARG A 71 -26.25 -16.47 20.28
C ARG A 71 -26.89 -17.80 20.68
N VAL A 72 -27.36 -17.88 21.91
CA VAL A 72 -28.11 -19.02 22.43
C VAL A 72 -29.51 -18.59 22.80
N GLU A 73 -30.48 -19.46 22.56
CA GLU A 73 -31.88 -19.27 22.94
C GLU A 73 -32.36 -20.47 23.76
N LEU A 74 -33.32 -20.23 24.64
CA LEU A 74 -34.01 -21.29 25.36
C LEU A 74 -35.17 -21.77 24.50
N ASP A 75 -35.22 -23.06 24.22
CA ASP A 75 -36.35 -23.65 23.53
C ASP A 75 -37.59 -23.73 24.44
N ALA A 76 -38.73 -24.13 23.87
CA ALA A 76 -39.98 -24.27 24.61
C ALA A 76 -39.96 -25.35 25.71
N THR A 77 -38.93 -26.19 25.76
CA THR A 77 -38.74 -27.22 26.79
C THR A 77 -37.72 -26.80 27.85
N GLY A 78 -37.17 -25.59 27.75
CA GLY A 78 -36.18 -25.04 28.69
C GLY A 78 -34.74 -25.48 28.42
N THR A 79 -34.48 -26.08 27.26
CA THR A 79 -33.14 -26.49 26.84
C THR A 79 -32.43 -25.36 26.11
N LEU A 80 -31.16 -25.14 26.43
CA LEU A 80 -30.34 -24.12 25.78
C LEU A 80 -29.86 -24.62 24.41
N GLN A 81 -30.24 -23.91 23.35
CA GLN A 81 -29.86 -24.22 21.97
C GLN A 81 -29.19 -23.01 21.30
N LEU A 82 -28.46 -23.26 20.20
CA LEU A 82 -27.92 -22.18 19.38
C LEU A 82 -29.05 -21.45 18.66
N ALA A 83 -29.14 -20.14 18.87
CA ALA A 83 -30.12 -19.31 18.18
C ALA A 83 -29.80 -19.32 16.67
N PRO A 84 -30.80 -19.58 15.81
CA PRO A 84 -30.57 -19.66 14.38
C PRO A 84 -30.16 -18.29 13.84
N VAL A 85 -29.02 -18.23 13.14
CA VAL A 85 -28.62 -17.01 12.43
C VAL A 85 -29.68 -16.68 11.38
N TYR A 86 -30.17 -15.43 11.38
CA TYR A 86 -31.23 -14.96 10.49
C TYR A 86 -30.94 -15.32 9.02
N ARG A 87 -31.82 -16.09 8.36
CA ARG A 87 -31.69 -16.66 6.99
C ARG A 87 -30.67 -17.78 6.78
N SER A 88 -30.10 -18.36 7.83
CA SER A 88 -29.16 -19.51 7.73
C SER A 88 -29.76 -20.72 7.01
N GLY A 89 -31.08 -20.94 7.14
CA GLY A 89 -31.80 -21.96 6.39
C GLY A 89 -31.81 -21.74 4.88
N MET A 90 -31.80 -20.48 4.42
CA MET A 90 -31.73 -20.17 2.99
C MET A 90 -30.36 -20.56 2.41
N VAL A 91 -29.29 -20.35 3.19
CA VAL A 91 -27.92 -20.75 2.82
C VAL A 91 -27.84 -22.28 2.68
N TYR A 92 -28.35 -23.00 3.68
CA TYR A 92 -28.42 -24.46 3.65
C TYR A 92 -29.18 -24.98 2.42
N ASN A 93 -30.42 -24.49 2.21
CA ASN A 93 -31.26 -24.92 1.09
C ASN A 93 -30.63 -24.62 -0.28
N HIS A 94 -29.92 -23.50 -0.39
CA HIS A 94 -29.23 -23.13 -1.62
C HIS A 94 -28.05 -24.07 -1.89
N LEU A 95 -27.21 -24.34 -0.89
CA LEU A 95 -26.07 -25.27 -1.01
C LEU A 95 -26.52 -26.70 -1.32
N GLN A 96 -27.60 -27.16 -0.68
CA GLN A 96 -28.19 -28.47 -0.95
C GLN A 96 -28.62 -28.59 -2.41
N ARG A 97 -29.38 -27.62 -2.93
CA ARG A 97 -29.80 -27.61 -4.34
C ARG A 97 -28.63 -27.55 -5.31
N LEU A 98 -27.60 -26.77 -4.99
CA LEU A 98 -26.37 -26.73 -5.79
C LEU A 98 -25.69 -28.10 -5.83
N HIS A 99 -25.58 -28.78 -4.68
CA HIS A 99 -24.99 -30.11 -4.58
C HIS A 99 -25.78 -31.13 -5.40
N GLU A 100 -27.11 -31.18 -5.23
CA GLU A 100 -28.00 -32.07 -5.98
C GLU A 100 -27.85 -31.86 -7.50
N ARG A 101 -27.79 -30.60 -7.95
CA ARG A 101 -27.60 -30.26 -9.37
C ARG A 101 -26.23 -30.70 -9.91
N VAL A 102 -25.16 -30.50 -9.13
CA VAL A 102 -23.81 -30.92 -9.52
C VAL A 102 -23.73 -32.44 -9.62
N VAL A 103 -24.32 -33.16 -8.68
CA VAL A 103 -24.39 -34.63 -8.70
C VAL A 103 -25.22 -35.12 -9.89
N ALA A 104 -26.39 -34.53 -10.14
CA ALA A 104 -27.23 -34.90 -11.28
C ALA A 104 -26.52 -34.70 -12.63
N ASN A 105 -25.81 -33.58 -12.81
CA ASN A 105 -25.02 -33.33 -14.03
C ASN A 105 -23.85 -34.31 -14.18
N ALA A 106 -23.18 -34.66 -13.08
CA ALA A 106 -22.11 -35.64 -13.09
C ALA A 106 -22.63 -37.05 -13.45
N SER A 107 -23.79 -37.45 -12.90
CA SER A 107 -24.44 -38.74 -13.20
C SER A 107 -25.06 -38.82 -14.59
N ALA A 108 -25.51 -37.69 -15.17
CA ALA A 108 -26.02 -37.63 -16.54
C ALA A 108 -24.92 -37.82 -17.60
N THR A 109 -23.65 -37.67 -17.21
CA THR A 109 -22.49 -37.88 -18.08
C THR A 109 -22.04 -39.35 -17.97
N SER A 110 -22.71 -40.26 -18.69
CA SER A 110 -22.22 -41.64 -18.88
C SER A 110 -20.85 -41.62 -19.59
N PRO A 111 -19.92 -42.58 -19.37
CA PRO A 111 -18.64 -42.62 -20.07
C PRO A 111 -18.85 -43.05 -21.53
N ALA A 112 -19.46 -42.17 -22.33
CA ALA A 112 -19.40 -42.27 -23.78
C ALA A 112 -18.01 -41.83 -24.21
N GLU A 113 -17.37 -42.64 -25.05
CA GLU A 113 -16.10 -42.30 -25.70
C GLU A 113 -16.19 -40.88 -26.30
N PRO A 114 -15.20 -40.00 -26.03
CA PRO A 114 -15.26 -38.60 -26.42
C PRO A 114 -15.13 -38.48 -27.95
N THR A 115 -16.25 -38.44 -28.66
CA THR A 115 -16.33 -38.08 -30.08
C THR A 115 -16.40 -36.58 -30.30
N SER A 116 -16.23 -35.78 -29.25
CA SER A 116 -16.09 -34.33 -29.33
C SER A 116 -14.88 -33.91 -28.48
N PRO A 117 -14.01 -32.99 -28.94
CA PRO A 117 -12.96 -32.47 -28.09
C PRO A 117 -13.61 -31.95 -26.81
N PRO A 118 -13.10 -32.31 -25.62
CA PRO A 118 -13.72 -31.94 -24.36
C PRO A 118 -13.89 -30.42 -24.35
N THR A 119 -15.13 -29.96 -24.19
CA THR A 119 -15.44 -28.56 -24.01
C THR A 119 -14.58 -28.09 -22.84
N LEU A 120 -13.57 -27.28 -23.14
CA LEU A 120 -12.51 -26.93 -22.21
C LEU A 120 -13.12 -26.36 -20.93
N HIS A 121 -12.82 -27.01 -19.80
CA HIS A 121 -13.22 -26.53 -18.49
C HIS A 121 -12.73 -25.07 -18.30
N ALA A 122 -13.55 -24.20 -17.70
CA ALA A 122 -13.35 -22.74 -17.67
C ALA A 122 -12.03 -22.24 -17.04
N TYR A 123 -11.22 -23.14 -16.48
CA TYR A 123 -9.95 -22.87 -15.82
C TYR A 123 -8.75 -23.50 -16.55
N TRP A 124 -8.83 -23.62 -17.86
CA TRP A 124 -7.68 -23.89 -18.73
C TRP A 124 -7.29 -22.62 -19.47
N ALA A 125 -5.99 -22.37 -19.56
CA ALA A 125 -5.50 -21.23 -20.34
C ALA A 125 -4.19 -21.57 -21.06
N ARG A 126 -3.95 -20.84 -22.14
CA ARG A 126 -2.75 -21.00 -22.96
C ARG A 126 -1.57 -20.31 -22.27
N VAL A 127 -0.58 -21.08 -21.83
CA VAL A 127 0.68 -20.62 -21.26
C VAL A 127 1.79 -21.00 -22.21
N LYS A 128 2.41 -20.01 -22.88
CA LYS A 128 3.45 -20.24 -23.91
C LYS A 128 2.98 -21.28 -24.96
N ASP A 129 1.81 -21.02 -25.54
CA ASP A 129 1.13 -21.83 -26.57
C ASP A 129 0.69 -23.23 -26.16
N GLN A 130 1.04 -23.70 -24.96
CA GLN A 130 0.52 -24.93 -24.37
C GLN A 130 -0.72 -24.64 -23.53
N LEU A 131 -1.76 -25.45 -23.70
CA LEU A 131 -2.89 -25.43 -22.78
C LEU A 131 -2.46 -26.01 -21.44
N ARG A 132 -2.66 -25.24 -20.36
CA ARG A 132 -2.34 -25.69 -19.00
C ARG A 132 -3.55 -25.54 -18.07
N PRO A 133 -3.74 -26.50 -17.15
CA PRO A 133 -4.76 -26.40 -16.13
C PRO A 133 -4.35 -25.36 -15.09
N PHE A 134 -5.31 -24.87 -14.30
CA PHE A 134 -5.14 -23.75 -13.38
C PHE A 134 -3.99 -23.93 -12.37
N GLU A 135 -3.76 -25.16 -11.92
CA GLU A 135 -2.72 -25.52 -10.94
C GLU A 135 -1.31 -25.22 -11.46
N GLU A 136 -1.15 -25.18 -12.79
CA GLU A 136 0.12 -24.92 -13.47
C GLU A 136 0.25 -23.48 -14.01
N TRP A 137 -0.72 -22.62 -13.72
CA TRP A 137 -0.67 -21.25 -14.21
C TRP A 137 0.47 -20.46 -13.55
N PRO A 138 1.23 -19.67 -14.32
CA PRO A 138 2.18 -18.73 -13.76
C PRO A 138 1.47 -17.76 -12.81
N LYS A 139 2.16 -17.37 -11.73
CA LYS A 139 1.66 -16.41 -10.73
C LYS A 139 1.08 -15.14 -11.37
N ALA A 140 1.66 -14.67 -12.48
CA ALA A 140 1.17 -13.51 -13.22
C ALA A 140 -0.26 -13.69 -13.75
N MET A 141 -0.61 -14.87 -14.27
CA MET A 141 -1.96 -15.16 -14.77
C MET A 141 -2.96 -15.31 -13.64
N VAL A 142 -2.56 -15.96 -12.53
CA VAL A 142 -3.40 -16.06 -11.34
C VAL A 142 -3.72 -14.67 -10.77
N VAL A 143 -2.73 -13.77 -10.70
CA VAL A 143 -2.91 -12.38 -10.28
C VAL A 143 -3.82 -11.60 -11.23
N ALA A 144 -3.70 -11.83 -12.54
CA ALA A 144 -4.57 -11.20 -13.53
C ALA A 144 -6.03 -11.65 -13.38
N LEU A 145 -6.27 -12.95 -13.17
CA LEU A 145 -7.62 -13.50 -12.94
C LEU A 145 -8.25 -12.95 -11.65
N ALA A 146 -7.46 -12.83 -10.58
CA ALA A 146 -7.91 -12.31 -9.28
C ALA A 146 -8.11 -10.77 -9.28
N ARG A 147 -7.80 -10.08 -10.39
CA ARG A 147 -7.93 -8.63 -10.50
C ARG A 147 -9.38 -8.24 -10.77
N HIS A 148 -10.15 -8.07 -9.69
CA HIS A 148 -11.56 -7.65 -9.76
C HIS A 148 -11.79 -6.17 -9.50
N ALA A 149 -10.72 -5.37 -9.35
CA ALA A 149 -10.88 -3.93 -9.19
C ALA A 149 -11.42 -3.35 -10.51
N PRO A 150 -12.54 -2.60 -10.49
CA PRO A 150 -13.03 -1.92 -11.69
C PRO A 150 -11.90 -1.07 -12.26
N VAL A 151 -11.69 -1.16 -13.57
CA VAL A 151 -10.75 -0.27 -14.28
C VAL A 151 -11.37 1.11 -14.27
N LEU A 152 -11.06 1.88 -13.23
CA LEU A 152 -11.41 3.28 -13.16
C LEU A 152 -10.47 4.02 -14.13
N ASN A 153 -11.04 4.69 -15.14
CA ASN A 153 -10.33 5.64 -16.01
C ASN A 153 -10.01 6.92 -15.22
N VAL A 154 -9.18 6.77 -14.18
CA VAL A 154 -8.67 7.88 -13.39
C VAL A 154 -7.25 8.16 -13.86
N GLU A 155 -6.96 9.43 -14.13
CA GLU A 155 -5.61 9.84 -14.48
C GLU A 155 -4.61 9.44 -13.39
N HIS A 156 -3.46 8.92 -13.78
CA HIS A 156 -2.41 8.57 -12.82
C HIS A 156 -1.94 9.82 -12.06
N PRO A 157 -1.70 9.76 -10.73
CA PRO A 157 -1.30 10.95 -9.95
C PRO A 157 -0.04 11.68 -10.43
N MET A 158 0.82 10.98 -11.20
CA MET A 158 2.06 11.48 -11.79
C MET A 158 1.96 11.83 -13.29
N THR A 159 0.74 11.89 -13.83
CA THR A 159 0.48 12.37 -15.20
C THR A 159 0.89 13.84 -15.33
N THR A 160 1.48 14.20 -16.46
CA THR A 160 1.81 15.59 -16.81
C THR A 160 1.59 15.82 -18.30
N ALA A 161 1.60 17.08 -18.74
CA ALA A 161 1.50 17.43 -20.16
C ALA A 161 2.57 16.71 -21.03
N THR A 162 3.78 16.51 -20.50
CA THR A 162 4.87 15.78 -21.20
C THR A 162 4.86 14.28 -20.94
N ARG A 163 3.98 13.79 -20.07
CA ARG A 163 3.87 12.38 -19.63
C ARG A 163 2.41 11.98 -19.52
N ALA A 164 1.72 11.97 -20.67
CA ALA A 164 0.29 11.69 -20.76
C ALA A 164 -0.03 10.23 -21.11
N THR A 165 0.91 9.50 -21.73
CA THR A 165 0.65 8.12 -22.18
C THR A 165 0.93 7.10 -21.06
N PRO A 166 0.21 5.96 -21.04
CA PRO A 166 0.45 4.88 -20.08
C PRO A 166 1.90 4.37 -20.06
N ASP A 167 2.55 4.29 -21.23
CA ASP A 167 3.94 3.83 -21.34
C ASP A 167 4.94 4.84 -20.77
N ALA A 168 4.73 6.14 -21.02
CA ALA A 168 5.56 7.20 -20.46
C ALA A 168 5.42 7.24 -18.93
N ILE A 169 4.20 7.05 -18.41
CA ILE A 169 3.94 6.93 -16.97
C ILE A 169 4.60 5.68 -16.39
N SER A 170 4.48 4.52 -17.04
CA SER A 170 5.10 3.27 -16.61
C SER A 170 6.62 3.37 -16.52
N THR A 171 7.24 3.98 -17.54
CA THR A 171 8.69 4.23 -17.59
C THR A 171 9.13 5.14 -16.45
N TYR A 172 8.39 6.23 -16.22
CA TYR A 172 8.68 7.14 -15.13
C TYR A 172 8.51 6.49 -13.75
N VAL A 173 7.42 5.75 -13.52
CA VAL A 173 7.18 5.02 -12.27
C VAL A 173 8.31 4.01 -12.00
N ARG A 174 8.84 3.36 -13.03
CA ARG A 174 10.00 2.46 -12.90
C ARG A 174 11.24 3.21 -12.42
N MET A 175 11.52 4.38 -13.01
CA MET A 175 12.62 5.25 -12.58
C MET A 175 12.43 5.74 -11.14
N VAL A 176 11.23 6.21 -10.78
CA VAL A 176 10.89 6.62 -9.40
C VAL A 176 11.14 5.48 -8.42
N ARG A 177 10.70 4.26 -8.74
CA ARG A 177 10.98 3.08 -7.89
C ARG A 177 12.46 2.80 -7.73
N GLN A 178 13.28 3.01 -8.77
CA GLN A 178 14.75 2.86 -8.68
C GLN A 178 15.38 3.92 -7.77
N VAL A 179 14.89 5.17 -7.82
CA VAL A 179 15.31 6.24 -6.91
C VAL A 179 14.96 5.88 -5.47
N LEU A 180 13.69 5.54 -5.21
CA LEU A 180 13.19 5.27 -3.87
C LEU A 180 13.88 4.07 -3.20
N ARG A 181 14.30 3.05 -3.97
CA ARG A 181 15.07 1.91 -3.46
C ARG A 181 16.41 2.28 -2.82
N GLN A 182 16.98 3.43 -3.15
CA GLN A 182 18.26 3.88 -2.59
C GLN A 182 18.10 4.54 -1.22
N LEU A 183 16.86 4.89 -0.85
CA LEU A 183 16.52 5.61 0.37
C LEU A 183 16.30 4.65 1.55
N PRO A 184 16.35 5.13 2.80
CA PRO A 184 15.83 4.38 3.93
C PRO A 184 14.35 4.01 3.72
N PRO A 185 13.91 2.77 4.02
CA PRO A 185 12.57 2.28 3.66
C PRO A 185 11.41 3.19 4.11
N VAL A 186 11.45 3.69 5.35
CA VAL A 186 10.39 4.56 5.89
C VAL A 186 10.35 5.93 5.19
N GLN A 187 11.51 6.49 4.86
CA GLN A 187 11.60 7.74 4.10
C GLN A 187 11.09 7.56 2.67
N ALA A 188 11.42 6.42 2.05
CA ALA A 188 10.96 6.07 0.72
C ALA A 188 9.43 5.86 0.67
N ASP A 189 8.86 5.20 1.67
CA ASP A 189 7.41 4.96 1.79
C ASP A 189 6.63 6.28 1.87
N VAL A 190 7.03 7.21 2.75
CA VAL A 190 6.35 8.51 2.86
C VAL A 190 6.44 9.29 1.55
N TRP A 191 7.62 9.33 0.92
CA TRP A 191 7.76 10.02 -0.36
C TRP A 191 6.93 9.35 -1.46
N GLN A 192 6.88 8.01 -1.51
CA GLN A 192 6.02 7.29 -2.43
C GLN A 192 4.54 7.67 -2.23
N ARG A 193 4.05 7.64 -1.00
CA ARG A 193 2.66 8.03 -0.69
C ARG A 193 2.38 9.47 -1.07
N LEU A 194 3.34 10.38 -0.90
CA LEU A 194 3.22 11.75 -1.36
C LEU A 194 3.05 11.81 -2.89
N LEU A 195 3.90 11.12 -3.64
CA LEU A 195 3.85 11.10 -5.11
C LEU A 195 2.57 10.48 -5.66
N TYR A 196 2.01 9.48 -4.97
CA TYR A 196 0.75 8.85 -5.32
C TYR A 196 -0.48 9.62 -4.78
N ARG A 197 -0.29 10.77 -4.12
CA ARG A 197 -1.38 11.51 -3.46
C ARG A 197 -2.17 10.57 -2.54
N MET A 198 -1.48 9.91 -1.62
CA MET A 198 -2.06 8.99 -0.64
C MET A 198 -1.94 9.50 0.80
N LEU A 199 -1.25 10.62 1.03
CA LEU A 199 -1.16 11.20 2.37
C LEU A 199 -2.47 11.91 2.73
N PRO A 200 -3.03 11.66 3.93
CA PRO A 200 -4.26 12.27 4.40
C PRO A 200 -4.03 13.70 4.92
N VAL A 201 -3.63 14.62 4.02
CA VAL A 201 -3.61 16.06 4.32
C VAL A 201 -5.03 16.61 4.49
N ASN A 202 -5.17 17.68 5.28
CA ASN A 202 -6.49 18.08 5.77
C ASN A 202 -7.49 18.48 4.66
N CYS A 203 -7.04 18.94 3.49
CA CYS A 203 -7.95 19.25 2.37
C CYS A 203 -8.80 18.05 1.90
N ARG A 204 -8.40 16.80 2.20
CA ARG A 204 -9.17 15.59 1.87
C ARG A 204 -10.40 15.40 2.76
N PHE A 205 -10.44 16.07 3.90
CA PHE A 205 -11.55 16.01 4.84
C PHE A 205 -12.56 17.14 4.61
N ALA A 206 -12.67 17.65 3.37
CA ALA A 206 -13.64 18.68 3.02
C ALA A 206 -15.10 18.31 3.40
N TYR A 207 -15.44 17.02 3.39
CA TYR A 207 -16.76 16.54 3.84
C TYR A 207 -17.05 16.79 5.34
N LEU A 208 -16.02 17.04 6.17
CA LEU A 208 -16.17 17.40 7.58
C LEU A 208 -16.43 18.89 7.80
N GLN A 209 -16.27 19.74 6.79
CA GLN A 209 -16.39 21.21 6.95
C GLN A 209 -17.75 21.66 7.47
N VAL A 210 -18.81 20.90 7.19
CA VAL A 210 -20.18 21.20 7.63
C VAL A 210 -20.28 21.20 9.16
N THR A 211 -19.59 20.29 9.83
CA THR A 211 -19.59 20.17 11.29
C THR A 211 -18.36 20.80 11.95
N ARG A 212 -17.25 20.89 11.22
CA ARG A 212 -15.98 21.43 11.68
C ARG A 212 -15.33 22.27 10.57
N PRO A 213 -15.59 23.58 10.50
CA PRO A 213 -15.11 24.44 9.42
C PRO A 213 -13.59 24.45 9.24
N ASP A 214 -12.85 24.26 10.33
CA ASP A 214 -11.38 24.19 10.38
C ASP A 214 -10.80 22.82 9.98
N ALA A 215 -11.63 21.83 9.65
CA ALA A 215 -11.17 20.48 9.31
C ALA A 215 -10.27 20.39 8.08
N ILE A 216 -10.24 21.42 7.23
CA ILE A 216 -9.36 21.51 6.05
C ILE A 216 -8.15 22.43 6.26
N CYS A 217 -8.09 23.14 7.39
CA CYS A 217 -7.05 24.11 7.67
C CYS A 217 -5.74 23.41 8.04
N CYS A 218 -4.62 24.12 7.89
CA CYS A 218 -3.30 23.60 8.24
C CYS A 218 -3.21 23.16 9.70
N ALA A 219 -2.58 22.01 9.94
CA ALA A 219 -2.30 21.48 11.27
C ALA A 219 -1.50 22.47 12.14
N TYR A 220 -0.65 23.28 11.52
CA TYR A 220 0.12 24.35 12.17
C TYR A 220 -0.67 25.66 12.36
N LYS A 221 -2.00 25.62 12.24
CA LYS A 221 -2.92 26.74 12.51
C LYS A 221 -2.58 28.06 11.81
N CYS A 222 -1.94 27.99 10.63
CA CYS A 222 -1.58 29.20 9.86
C CYS A 222 -2.74 29.78 9.04
N GLY A 223 -3.95 29.22 9.16
CA GLY A 223 -5.19 29.70 8.53
C GLY A 223 -5.40 29.30 7.06
N ALA A 224 -4.41 28.71 6.40
CA ALA A 224 -4.54 28.28 5.00
C ALA A 224 -5.14 26.87 4.88
N VAL A 225 -5.71 26.56 3.72
CA VAL A 225 -6.16 25.20 3.36
C VAL A 225 -4.96 24.29 3.17
N GLU A 226 -4.97 23.14 3.83
CA GLU A 226 -3.84 22.21 3.83
C GLU A 226 -3.87 21.27 2.63
N THR A 227 -3.29 21.73 1.53
CA THR A 227 -2.95 20.88 0.38
C THR A 227 -1.60 20.18 0.62
N ASP A 228 -1.27 19.18 -0.21
CA ASP A 228 0.06 18.56 -0.21
C ASP A 228 1.17 19.61 -0.39
N LEU A 229 0.99 20.55 -1.34
CA LEU A 229 1.92 21.67 -1.56
C LEU A 229 2.07 22.53 -0.30
N HIS A 230 0.97 22.80 0.40
CA HIS A 230 0.98 23.59 1.63
C HIS A 230 1.69 22.88 2.77
N ALA A 231 1.24 21.68 3.13
CA ALA A 231 1.77 20.89 4.23
C ALA A 231 3.28 20.65 4.08
N PHE A 232 3.75 20.43 2.86
CA PHE A 232 5.15 20.07 2.62
C PHE A 232 6.06 21.21 2.19
N THR A 233 5.54 22.38 1.76
CA THR A 233 6.42 23.38 1.11
C THR A 233 6.06 24.83 1.38
N THR A 234 4.79 25.23 1.24
CA THR A 234 4.40 26.66 1.29
C THR A 234 3.90 27.11 2.66
N CYS A 235 3.63 26.20 3.60
CA CYS A 235 3.31 26.57 4.98
C CYS A 235 4.42 27.46 5.56
N PRO A 236 4.11 28.61 6.20
CA PRO A 236 5.11 29.50 6.81
C PRO A 236 6.03 28.83 7.84
N LYS A 237 5.57 27.73 8.45
CA LYS A 237 6.36 26.95 9.41
C LYS A 237 7.33 25.97 8.73
N ILE A 238 7.03 25.56 7.50
CA ILE A 238 7.76 24.54 6.75
C ILE A 238 8.68 25.17 5.69
N HIS A 239 8.25 26.24 5.04
CA HIS A 239 9.02 26.94 4.02
C HIS A 239 10.46 27.31 4.45
N PRO A 240 10.70 27.81 5.70
CA PRO A 240 12.05 28.13 6.16
C PRO A 240 13.02 26.94 6.14
N ILE A 241 12.52 25.71 6.30
CA ILE A 241 13.31 24.48 6.29
C ILE A 241 13.90 24.24 4.90
N TRP A 242 13.07 24.39 3.85
CA TRP A 242 13.55 24.27 2.47
C TRP A 242 14.47 25.42 2.11
N ALA A 243 14.19 26.64 2.55
CA ALA A 243 15.07 27.78 2.34
C ALA A 243 16.45 27.58 2.99
N PHE A 244 16.49 27.01 4.20
CA PHE A 244 17.73 26.65 4.90
C PHE A 244 18.61 25.70 4.08
N HIS A 245 18.02 24.60 3.58
CA HIS A 245 18.73 23.66 2.73
C HIS A 245 19.09 24.28 1.37
N ALA A 246 18.18 25.00 0.71
CA ALA A 246 18.44 25.66 -0.57
C ALA A 246 19.64 26.61 -0.50
N ARG A 247 19.80 27.37 0.60
CA ARG A 247 20.98 28.23 0.81
C ARG A 247 22.30 27.45 0.78
N ALA A 248 22.38 26.30 1.45
CA ALA A 248 23.59 25.47 1.43
C ALA A 248 23.84 24.85 0.05
N TRP A 249 22.78 24.43 -0.64
CA TRP A 249 22.91 23.73 -1.92
C TRP A 249 23.09 24.65 -3.12
N ARG A 250 22.97 25.97 -2.94
CA ARG A 250 23.19 27.00 -3.97
C ARG A 250 24.55 26.87 -4.65
N VAL A 251 25.58 26.37 -3.94
CA VAL A 251 26.92 26.11 -4.49
C VAL A 251 26.91 25.19 -5.71
N TYR A 252 25.91 24.30 -5.82
CA TYR A 252 25.72 23.38 -6.95
C TYR A 252 24.57 23.77 -7.89
N GLY A 253 23.90 24.91 -7.65
CA GLY A 253 22.76 25.36 -8.45
C GLY A 253 21.52 24.46 -8.35
N VAL A 254 21.41 23.69 -7.27
CA VAL A 254 20.28 22.77 -7.05
C VAL A 254 19.16 23.49 -6.33
N ASP A 255 17.92 23.35 -6.83
CA ASP A 255 16.72 23.85 -6.16
C ASP A 255 15.91 22.73 -5.46
N PHE A 256 14.98 23.15 -4.60
CA PHE A 256 14.02 22.30 -3.91
C PHE A 256 12.58 22.69 -4.26
N ALA A 257 12.34 23.12 -5.50
CA ALA A 257 11.01 23.49 -5.94
C ALA A 257 10.06 22.28 -5.83
N TRP A 258 8.80 22.53 -5.46
CA TRP A 258 7.78 21.50 -5.31
C TRP A 258 7.71 20.55 -6.51
N THR A 259 7.68 21.10 -7.72
CA THR A 259 7.62 20.32 -8.96
C THR A 259 8.83 19.41 -9.16
N ARG A 260 10.02 19.82 -8.70
CA ARG A 260 11.25 18.99 -8.72
C ARG A 260 11.14 17.82 -7.76
N VAL A 261 10.53 18.03 -6.60
CA VAL A 261 10.30 17.01 -5.57
C VAL A 261 9.20 16.01 -5.96
N THR A 262 8.14 16.46 -6.65
CA THR A 262 6.95 15.62 -6.89
C THR A 262 6.77 15.10 -8.30
N THR A 263 7.30 15.79 -9.31
CA THR A 263 6.84 15.60 -10.70
C THR A 263 7.99 15.48 -11.71
N ARG A 264 9.14 16.09 -11.40
CA ARG A 264 10.28 16.28 -12.30
C ARG A 264 11.57 15.58 -11.84
N LEU A 265 11.42 14.46 -11.12
CA LEU A 265 12.51 13.58 -10.66
C LEU A 265 13.44 13.07 -11.80
N ASP A 266 12.93 13.01 -13.03
CA ASP A 266 13.66 12.68 -14.26
C ASP A 266 14.59 13.80 -14.75
N THR A 267 14.36 15.04 -14.31
CA THR A 267 15.11 16.22 -14.76
C THR A 267 15.92 16.82 -13.61
N PHE A 268 17.06 16.20 -13.31
CA PHE A 268 18.02 16.73 -12.32
C PHE A 268 19.13 17.53 -12.99
N THR A 269 19.24 18.80 -12.59
CA THR A 269 20.23 19.76 -13.12
C THR A 269 21.15 20.28 -12.01
N VAL A 270 22.38 20.60 -12.40
CA VAL A 270 23.44 21.19 -11.58
C VAL A 270 24.14 22.28 -12.39
N ASN A 271 24.80 23.22 -11.72
CA ASN A 271 25.70 24.18 -12.36
C ASN A 271 27.02 23.52 -12.81
N ASP A 272 27.87 24.27 -13.51
CA ASP A 272 29.15 23.78 -14.06
C ASP A 272 30.05 23.14 -12.98
N ARG A 273 30.05 23.71 -11.77
CA ARG A 273 30.79 23.17 -10.63
C ARG A 273 30.32 21.77 -10.23
N GLY A 274 29.04 21.49 -10.38
CA GLY A 274 28.45 20.20 -10.03
C GLY A 274 28.51 19.15 -11.13
N VAL A 275 28.81 19.52 -12.38
CA VAL A 275 28.82 18.58 -13.52
C VAL A 275 29.69 17.33 -13.27
N PRO A 276 30.93 17.44 -12.75
CA PRO A 276 31.79 16.27 -12.51
C PRO A 276 31.22 15.30 -11.47
N ASP A 277 30.46 15.82 -10.51
CA ASP A 277 29.92 15.07 -9.37
C ASP A 277 28.39 14.92 -9.45
N LYS A 278 27.79 15.13 -10.65
CA LYS A 278 26.32 15.23 -10.83
C LYS A 278 25.55 14.07 -10.21
N GLN A 279 25.99 12.84 -10.44
CA GLN A 279 25.34 11.64 -9.93
C GLN A 279 25.36 11.59 -8.40
N ALA A 280 26.48 11.98 -7.78
CA ALA A 280 26.60 12.01 -6.32
C ALA A 280 25.76 13.13 -5.71
N ILE A 281 25.75 14.31 -6.31
CA ILE A 281 24.89 15.43 -5.90
C ILE A 281 23.42 15.00 -5.97
N GLN A 282 23.02 14.31 -7.03
CA GLN A 282 21.67 13.80 -7.21
C GLN A 282 21.29 12.80 -6.11
N VAL A 283 22.15 11.81 -5.80
CA VAL A 283 21.91 10.85 -4.70
C VAL A 283 21.76 11.57 -3.36
N LEU A 284 22.68 12.47 -3.03
CA LEU A 284 22.64 13.23 -1.77
C LEU A 284 21.38 14.09 -1.68
N TRP A 285 20.93 14.65 -2.80
CA TRP A 285 19.71 15.45 -2.87
C TRP A 285 18.47 14.58 -2.61
N HIS A 286 18.38 13.40 -3.23
CA HIS A 286 17.28 12.47 -2.95
C HIS A 286 17.24 12.06 -1.47
N LEU A 287 18.40 11.77 -0.86
CA LEU A 287 18.50 11.42 0.56
C LEU A 287 18.05 12.57 1.47
N LEU A 288 18.37 13.81 1.12
CA LEU A 288 17.92 14.99 1.87
C LEU A 288 16.41 15.19 1.72
N THR A 289 15.91 15.23 0.49
CA THR A 289 14.50 15.44 0.18
C THR A 289 13.63 14.41 0.90
N ALA A 290 14.02 13.12 0.85
CA ALA A 290 13.31 12.06 1.53
C ALA A 290 13.31 12.21 3.05
N ALA A 291 14.46 12.58 3.64
CA ALA A 291 14.57 12.80 5.07
C ALA A 291 13.71 13.98 5.55
N VAL A 292 13.71 15.08 4.80
CA VAL A 292 12.91 16.29 5.10
C VAL A 292 11.42 15.99 4.97
N ILE A 293 10.98 15.39 3.87
CA ILE A 293 9.56 14.99 3.67
C ILE A 293 9.09 14.08 4.81
N HIS A 294 9.90 13.07 5.16
CA HIS A 294 9.56 12.16 6.24
C HIS A 294 9.40 12.92 7.57
N LEU A 295 10.35 13.78 7.93
CA LEU A 295 10.29 14.54 9.18
C LEU A 295 9.10 15.50 9.21
N ILE A 296 8.82 16.21 8.11
CA ILE A 296 7.66 17.09 7.98
C ILE A 296 6.39 16.28 8.26
N TRP A 297 6.23 15.13 7.60
CA TRP A 297 5.05 14.29 7.77
C TRP A 297 4.90 13.71 9.18
N THR A 298 6.00 13.21 9.76
CA THR A 298 5.98 12.68 11.13
C THR A 298 5.58 13.75 12.13
N HIS A 299 6.19 14.94 12.06
CA HIS A 299 5.89 16.02 12.99
C HIS A 299 4.50 16.59 12.77
N HIS A 300 4.10 16.76 11.50
CA HIS A 300 2.74 17.15 11.14
C HIS A 300 1.70 16.27 11.84
N ASN A 301 1.86 14.95 11.79
CA ASN A 301 0.92 14.03 12.43
C ASN A 301 0.93 14.15 13.95
N LYS A 302 2.08 14.42 14.57
CA LYS A 302 2.16 14.68 16.01
C LYS A 302 1.39 15.94 16.41
N VAL A 303 1.53 17.01 15.64
CA VAL A 303 0.77 18.26 15.89
C VAL A 303 -0.73 18.03 15.69
N GLN A 304 -1.09 17.33 14.60
CA GLN A 304 -2.49 17.13 14.23
C GLN A 304 -3.24 16.17 15.15
N TYR A 305 -2.59 15.10 15.61
CA TYR A 305 -3.26 13.97 16.26
C TYR A 305 -2.77 13.68 17.70
N GLU A 306 -1.63 14.23 18.11
CA GLU A 306 -1.01 13.95 19.42
C GLU A 306 -0.87 15.22 20.28
N ASP A 307 -1.53 16.32 19.90
CA ASP A 307 -1.48 17.64 20.56
C ASP A 307 -0.04 18.15 20.82
N HIS A 308 0.89 17.77 19.94
CA HIS A 308 2.28 18.16 20.06
C HIS A 308 2.46 19.62 19.65
N GLY A 309 3.26 20.36 20.42
CA GLY A 309 3.63 21.74 20.08
C GLY A 309 4.45 21.83 18.78
N GLU A 310 4.42 23.01 18.16
CA GLU A 310 5.25 23.32 17.00
C GLU A 310 6.74 23.32 17.36
N LEU A 311 7.58 22.71 16.53
CA LEU A 311 9.03 22.80 16.70
C LEU A 311 9.55 24.21 16.36
N PRO A 312 10.47 24.76 17.18
CA PRO A 312 11.22 25.95 16.83
C PRO A 312 12.03 25.75 15.53
N THR A 313 12.28 26.83 14.78
CA THR A 313 13.02 26.77 13.51
C THR A 313 14.41 26.15 13.66
N THR A 314 15.13 26.45 14.74
CA THR A 314 16.46 25.88 15.01
C THR A 314 16.41 24.37 15.21
N ALA A 315 15.38 23.86 15.88
CA ALA A 315 15.18 22.43 16.05
C ALA A 315 14.86 21.74 14.72
N TRP A 316 14.09 22.39 13.85
CA TRP A 316 13.86 21.90 12.49
C TRP A 316 15.15 21.77 11.68
N GLU A 317 15.94 22.85 11.61
CA GLU A 317 17.22 22.88 10.87
C GLU A 317 18.17 21.77 11.34
N GLU A 318 18.23 21.56 12.66
CA GLU A 318 19.06 20.56 13.28
C GLU A 318 18.58 19.14 12.99
N LEU A 319 17.29 18.85 13.20
CA LEU A 319 16.71 17.53 12.97
C LEU A 319 16.79 17.11 11.51
N THR A 320 16.52 18.01 10.56
CA THR A 320 16.60 17.68 9.13
C THR A 320 18.03 17.47 8.68
N TYR A 321 18.98 18.26 9.18
CA TYR A 321 20.41 18.03 8.94
C TYR A 321 20.88 16.67 9.48
N LEU A 322 20.54 16.34 10.73
CA LEU A 322 20.93 15.08 11.36
C LEU A 322 20.29 13.88 10.66
N ALA A 323 19.00 13.95 10.32
CA ALA A 323 18.31 12.89 9.58
C ALA A 323 18.92 12.68 8.20
N TRP A 324 19.25 13.77 7.49
CA TRP A 324 19.95 13.68 6.21
C TRP A 324 21.34 13.04 6.37
N MET A 325 22.16 13.49 7.32
CA MET A 325 23.49 12.92 7.57
C MET A 325 23.41 11.44 7.97
N ALA A 326 22.38 11.02 8.72
CA ALA A 326 22.12 9.62 9.02
C ALA A 326 21.79 8.82 7.74
N SER A 327 20.93 9.35 6.87
CA SER A 327 20.63 8.74 5.56
C SER A 327 21.88 8.63 4.68
N VAL A 328 22.73 9.66 4.64
CA VAL A 328 24.00 9.67 3.91
C VAL A 328 24.96 8.62 4.45
N ARG A 329 25.17 8.56 5.78
CA ARG A 329 26.02 7.53 6.40
C ARG A 329 25.55 6.12 6.06
N ARG A 330 24.24 5.87 6.20
CA ARG A 330 23.66 4.56 5.85
C ARG A 330 23.96 4.22 4.39
N TRP A 331 23.69 5.15 3.47
CA TRP A 331 23.94 4.93 2.05
C TRP A 331 25.42 4.64 1.76
N LEU A 332 26.34 5.44 2.34
CA LEU A 332 27.79 5.25 2.19
C LEU A 332 28.30 3.90 2.71
N ARG A 333 27.70 3.34 3.77
CA ARG A 333 28.03 2.01 4.30
C ARG A 333 27.56 0.87 3.40
N LEU A 334 26.52 1.09 2.60
CA LEU A 334 25.98 0.09 1.68
C LEU A 334 26.70 0.07 0.33
N GLN A 335 27.49 1.10 0.02
CA GLN A 335 28.23 1.17 -1.23
C GLN A 335 29.59 0.45 -1.14
N PRO A 336 30.05 -0.21 -2.22
CA PRO A 336 31.42 -0.72 -2.31
C PRO A 336 32.44 0.39 -2.08
N ILE A 337 33.57 0.07 -1.43
CA ILE A 337 34.62 1.05 -1.09
C ILE A 337 35.16 1.75 -2.35
N ASP A 338 35.31 1.00 -3.43
CA ASP A 338 35.86 1.46 -4.73
C ASP A 338 34.83 2.13 -5.64
N CYS A 339 33.58 2.27 -5.19
CA CYS A 339 32.54 2.93 -5.98
C CYS A 339 32.92 4.41 -6.24
N PRO A 340 33.03 4.86 -7.50
CA PRO A 340 33.39 6.24 -7.81
C PRO A 340 32.33 7.24 -7.29
N VAL A 341 31.05 6.87 -7.34
CA VAL A 341 29.94 7.68 -6.83
C VAL A 341 30.04 7.84 -5.31
N ARG A 342 30.50 6.82 -4.58
CA ARG A 342 30.73 6.89 -3.13
C ARG A 342 31.81 7.92 -2.80
N ARG A 343 32.93 7.91 -3.52
CA ARG A 343 34.03 8.87 -3.35
C ARG A 343 33.58 10.30 -3.67
N SER A 344 32.86 10.46 -4.77
CA SER A 344 32.27 11.74 -5.18
C SER A 344 31.27 12.26 -4.14
N ALA A 345 30.39 11.39 -3.61
CA ALA A 345 29.42 11.75 -2.57
C ALA A 345 30.09 12.20 -1.28
N MET A 346 31.18 11.57 -0.84
CA MET A 346 31.95 12.05 0.32
C MET A 346 32.53 13.45 0.09
N ARG A 347 33.06 13.72 -1.11
CA ARG A 347 33.60 15.03 -1.49
C ARG A 347 32.52 16.11 -1.48
N VAL A 348 31.39 15.84 -2.14
CA VAL A 348 30.23 16.74 -2.21
C VAL A 348 29.66 17.00 -0.82
N ALA A 349 29.46 15.95 -0.02
CA ALA A 349 28.97 16.10 1.35
C ALA A 349 29.91 16.95 2.21
N ASN A 350 31.23 16.81 2.03
CA ASN A 350 32.20 17.66 2.70
C ASN A 350 32.04 19.12 2.28
N VAL A 351 31.97 19.43 0.98
CA VAL A 351 31.74 20.80 0.47
C VAL A 351 30.45 21.40 1.03
N LEU A 352 29.36 20.63 1.06
CA LEU A 352 28.08 21.09 1.62
C LEU A 352 28.19 21.42 3.11
N ARG A 353 28.92 20.62 3.89
CA ARG A 353 29.14 20.87 5.33
C ARG A 353 29.93 22.15 5.63
N TRP A 354 30.66 22.69 4.65
CA TRP A 354 31.37 23.97 4.76
C TRP A 354 30.53 25.18 4.34
N GLN A 355 29.30 24.97 3.87
CA GLN A 355 28.41 26.08 3.50
C GLN A 355 27.88 26.76 4.76
N THR A 356 27.72 28.09 4.68
CA THR A 356 27.40 28.96 5.83
C THR A 356 26.22 28.46 6.66
N SER A 357 25.13 28.00 6.02
CA SER A 357 23.97 27.43 6.71
C SER A 357 24.30 26.21 7.56
N TYR A 358 25.24 25.36 7.16
CA TYR A 358 25.58 24.12 7.87
C TYR A 358 26.78 24.26 8.81
N LEU A 359 27.52 25.37 8.77
CA LEU A 359 28.71 25.56 9.61
C LEU A 359 28.41 25.40 11.12
N PRO A 360 27.34 26.00 11.70
CA PRO A 360 27.06 25.84 13.12
C PRO A 360 26.74 24.39 13.50
N LEU A 361 25.93 23.71 12.67
CA LEU A 361 25.55 22.31 12.91
C LEU A 361 26.74 21.37 12.75
N ARG A 362 27.64 21.66 11.81
CA ARG A 362 28.87 20.89 11.67
C ARG A 362 29.78 21.06 12.89
N ALA A 363 29.91 22.28 13.42
CA ALA A 363 30.69 22.54 14.63
C ALA A 363 30.10 21.80 15.84
N LYS A 364 28.77 21.79 15.96
CA LYS A 364 28.04 21.05 17.01
C LYS A 364 28.17 19.52 16.83
N TYR A 365 28.19 19.04 15.58
CA TYR A 365 28.21 17.62 15.23
C TYR A 365 29.40 17.23 14.33
N PRO A 366 30.65 17.28 14.84
CA PRO A 366 31.85 17.06 14.01
C PRO A 366 31.91 15.65 13.43
N HIS A 367 31.47 14.65 14.19
CA HIS A 367 31.53 13.22 13.85
C HIS A 367 30.30 12.69 13.10
N VAL A 368 29.39 13.56 12.65
CA VAL A 368 28.09 13.16 12.06
C VAL A 368 28.21 12.31 10.80
N LEU A 369 29.34 12.34 10.09
CA LEU A 369 29.62 11.52 8.89
C LEU A 369 30.66 10.41 9.13
N GLN A 370 31.10 10.18 10.36
CA GLN A 370 32.05 9.13 10.67
C GLN A 370 31.41 7.75 10.40
N LEU A 371 32.08 6.93 9.59
CA LEU A 371 31.54 5.65 9.14
C LEU A 371 31.89 4.49 10.09
N GLN A 372 33.05 4.54 10.74
CA GLN A 372 33.50 3.57 11.74
C GLN A 372 33.07 3.97 13.16
N PRO A 373 32.83 3.02 14.08
CA PRO A 373 32.75 3.32 15.50
C PRO A 373 34.07 3.95 15.94
N THR A 374 34.04 4.99 16.78
CA THR A 374 35.23 5.36 17.55
C THR A 374 35.62 4.12 18.36
N SER A 375 36.82 3.58 18.13
CA SER A 375 37.36 2.63 19.10
C SER A 375 37.35 3.35 20.43
N ARG A 376 36.70 2.77 21.45
CA ARG A 376 36.93 3.23 22.82
C ARG A 376 38.43 3.08 23.04
N ALA A 377 39.11 4.22 23.20
CA ALA A 377 40.48 4.21 23.71
C ALA A 377 40.45 3.39 25.00
N GLY A 378 41.21 2.31 25.02
CA GLY A 378 41.44 1.50 26.21
C GLY A 378 42.30 2.23 27.23
#